data_AF-A0A6N6JAD5-F1
#
_entry.id   AF-A0A6N6JAD5-F1
#
_cell.length_a   1.000
_cell.length_b   1.000
_cell.length_c   1.000
_cell.angle_alpha   90.00
_cell.angle_beta   90.00
_cell.angle_gamma   90.00
#
_symmetry.space_group_name_H-M   'P 1'
#
loop_
_entity.id
_entity.type
_entity.pdbx_description
1 polymer ?
#
loop_
_entity_poly.entity_id
_entity_poly.type
_entity_poly.pdbx_seq_one_letter_code
_entity_poly.pdbx_strand_id
1 'polypeptide(L)'
;MYNLSYPIKIACLLMIAASVSACAPPTKKTIVYVKAPSTANTVEKPQRTQAELYEREVKRRLSAGQSVSPEDIRPLADSGDGFAALRLAQSLEQSGASASDVAHYYAIAAAAGKGGATYGLVRQLRRPGIENAGKDRLTWIEQTTNGLARKGDPVAAAFMAEAYRSGKPFGENRDKSLSLQTQLAEGGNANAALDAITTLLSEPDPSREELEQALSLIDVALENGNLSTKTTAQNLRPRVVAALSEEPVEG
;
A
#
# COMPACT_ATOMS: atom_id res chain seq x y z
N MET A 1 19.52 27.73 -51.29
CA MET A 1 20.46 28.84 -51.02
C MET A 1 20.96 28.66 -49.60
N TYR A 2 22.26 28.40 -49.45
CA TYR A 2 22.97 28.13 -48.20
C TYR A 2 23.78 29.35 -47.75
N ASN A 3 24.18 29.37 -46.46
CA ASN A 3 25.03 30.32 -45.70
C ASN A 3 24.23 31.36 -44.89
N LEU A 4 24.48 31.63 -43.60
CA LEU A 4 25.73 31.75 -42.82
C LEU A 4 25.61 30.99 -41.46
N SER A 5 26.61 30.35 -40.83
CA SER A 5 28.04 30.65 -40.53
C SER A 5 28.28 31.26 -39.12
N TYR A 6 28.64 30.35 -38.20
CA TYR A 6 29.45 30.42 -36.94
C TYR A 6 29.00 31.11 -35.62
N PRO A 7 29.48 30.58 -34.46
CA PRO A 7 29.03 30.93 -33.10
C PRO A 7 29.92 31.96 -32.40
N ILE A 8 29.34 32.71 -31.46
CA ILE A 8 30.07 33.68 -30.62
C ILE A 8 30.14 33.17 -29.18
N LYS A 9 31.37 32.97 -28.70
CA LYS A 9 31.73 32.85 -27.29
C LYS A 9 31.61 34.23 -26.63
N ILE A 10 30.85 34.37 -25.54
CA ILE A 10 31.11 35.40 -24.52
C ILE A 10 30.96 34.77 -23.14
N ALA A 11 32.10 34.70 -22.46
CA ALA A 11 32.24 34.45 -21.05
C ALA A 11 31.61 35.60 -20.25
N CYS A 12 30.92 35.28 -19.15
CA CYS A 12 30.78 36.25 -18.07
C CYS A 12 31.02 35.54 -16.73
N LEU A 13 32.15 35.96 -16.16
CA LEU A 13 32.78 35.55 -14.92
C LEU A 13 32.25 36.48 -13.83
N LEU A 14 31.71 35.96 -12.72
CA LEU A 14 31.51 36.77 -11.52
C LEU A 14 31.82 35.97 -10.25
N MET A 15 33.05 36.23 -9.83
CA MET A 15 33.73 36.08 -8.54
C MET A 15 32.84 35.98 -7.29
N ILE A 16 33.06 34.94 -6.50
CA ILE A 16 32.92 34.98 -5.04
C ILE A 16 34.30 34.67 -4.44
N ALA A 17 34.83 35.63 -3.69
CA ALA A 17 36.15 35.59 -3.06
C ALA A 17 36.17 34.56 -1.92
N ALA A 18 37.07 33.58 -2.02
CA ALA A 18 37.49 32.75 -0.90
C ALA A 18 38.64 33.44 -0.17
N SER A 19 38.43 33.80 1.10
CA SER A 19 39.47 34.31 1.99
C SER A 19 40.43 33.18 2.33
N VAL A 20 41.66 33.31 1.82
CA VAL A 20 42.80 32.45 2.14
C VAL A 20 43.34 32.88 3.50
N SER A 21 43.12 32.05 4.53
CA SER A 21 43.82 32.19 5.81
C SER A 21 45.18 31.51 5.72
N ALA A 22 46.22 32.28 6.02
CA ALA A 22 47.62 31.90 5.86
C ALA A 22 48.05 30.77 6.81
N CYS A 23 48.86 29.86 6.26
CA CYS A 23 49.50 28.75 6.94
C CYS A 23 50.62 29.29 7.87
N ALA A 24 50.46 29.12 9.17
CA ALA A 24 51.56 29.23 10.14
C ALA A 24 52.19 27.83 10.35
N PRO A 25 53.54 27.71 10.38
CA PRO A 25 54.19 26.42 10.56
C PRO A 25 54.01 25.90 12.00
N PRO A 26 53.67 24.62 12.20
CA PRO A 26 53.57 24.06 13.54
C PRO A 26 54.97 23.93 14.17
N THR A 27 55.13 24.55 15.32
CA THR A 27 56.29 24.41 16.20
C THR A 27 56.44 22.96 16.67
N LYS A 28 57.65 22.40 16.56
CA LYS A 28 58.01 21.09 17.11
C LYS A 28 57.76 21.08 18.61
N LYS A 29 56.66 20.46 19.04
CA LYS A 29 56.49 20.00 20.42
C LYS A 29 57.13 18.62 20.54
N THR A 30 58.16 18.52 21.37
CA THR A 30 58.70 17.24 21.85
C THR A 30 57.57 16.51 22.58
N ILE A 31 57.00 15.48 21.94
CA ILE A 31 56.07 14.59 22.61
C ILE A 31 56.90 13.63 23.46
N VAL A 32 56.83 13.81 24.77
CA VAL A 32 57.26 12.80 25.74
C VAL A 32 56.31 11.62 25.58
N TYR A 33 56.83 10.47 25.14
CA TYR A 33 56.08 9.22 25.10
C TYR A 33 55.78 8.78 26.53
N VAL A 34 54.61 9.13 27.04
CA VAL A 34 54.01 8.40 28.16
C VAL A 34 53.34 7.17 27.55
N LYS A 35 53.90 6.00 27.83
CA LYS A 35 53.28 4.71 27.47
C LYS A 35 51.93 4.63 28.20
N ALA A 36 50.85 4.91 27.49
CA ALA A 36 49.50 4.71 27.97
C ALA A 36 49.30 3.20 28.26
N PRO A 37 48.64 2.81 29.36
CA PRO A 37 48.25 1.43 29.56
C PRO A 37 47.27 1.01 28.46
N SER A 38 47.58 -0.11 27.81
CA SER A 38 46.70 -0.77 26.84
C SER A 38 45.43 -1.23 27.56
N THR A 39 44.36 -0.44 27.52
CA THR A 39 43.00 -0.96 27.69
C THR A 39 42.49 -1.37 26.32
N ALA A 40 42.68 -2.66 26.01
CA ALA A 40 41.94 -3.32 24.96
C ALA A 40 40.45 -3.29 25.34
N ASN A 41 39.73 -2.25 24.91
CA ASN A 41 38.28 -2.27 24.94
C ASN A 41 37.83 -3.24 23.85
N THR A 42 37.73 -4.51 24.22
CA THR A 42 36.92 -5.49 23.50
C THR A 42 35.53 -4.89 23.36
N VAL A 43 35.12 -4.54 22.15
CA VAL A 43 33.71 -4.27 21.84
C VAL A 43 32.97 -5.59 22.04
N GLU A 44 32.45 -5.82 23.25
CA GLU A 44 31.53 -6.93 23.51
C GLU A 44 30.33 -6.75 22.59
N LYS A 45 30.14 -7.67 21.65
CA LYS A 45 28.89 -7.76 20.90
C LYS A 45 27.76 -7.92 21.93
N PRO A 46 26.66 -7.16 21.83
CA PRO A 46 25.57 -7.27 22.79
C PRO A 46 25.11 -8.73 22.85
N GLN A 47 25.13 -9.30 24.06
CA GLN A 47 24.66 -10.67 24.30
C GLN A 47 23.16 -10.70 24.06
N ARG A 48 22.69 -11.65 23.25
CA ARG A 48 21.27 -11.80 22.93
C ARG A 48 20.48 -12.11 24.19
N THR A 49 19.29 -11.52 24.29
CA THR A 49 18.39 -11.81 25.42
C THR A 49 17.82 -13.23 25.30
N GLN A 50 17.32 -13.79 26.41
CA GLN A 50 16.67 -15.10 26.41
C GLN A 50 15.45 -15.14 25.48
N ALA A 51 14.71 -14.02 25.38
CA ALA A 51 13.59 -13.88 24.46
C ALA A 51 14.03 -13.96 22.99
N GLU A 52 15.11 -13.27 22.61
CA GLU A 52 15.66 -13.32 21.24
C GLU A 52 16.16 -14.73 20.87
N LEU A 53 16.75 -15.45 21.83
CA LEU A 53 17.15 -16.84 21.63
C LEU A 53 15.95 -17.75 21.42
N TYR A 54 14.88 -17.55 22.19
CA TYR A 54 13.62 -18.28 22.05
C TYR A 54 12.97 -18.05 20.69
N GLU A 55 12.80 -16.78 20.29
CA GLU A 55 12.23 -16.42 18.99
C GLU A 55 13.02 -17.03 17.82
N ARG A 56 14.35 -16.97 17.89
CA ARG A 56 15.23 -17.58 16.89
C ARG A 56 15.00 -19.09 16.79
N GLU A 57 14.84 -19.76 17.92
CA GLU A 57 14.58 -21.20 17.94
C GLU A 57 13.22 -21.53 17.34
N VAL A 58 12.17 -20.79 17.71
CA VAL A 58 10.83 -20.93 17.11
C VAL A 58 10.89 -20.73 15.60
N LYS A 59 11.56 -19.67 15.11
CA LYS A 59 11.76 -19.41 13.67
C LYS A 59 12.51 -20.55 12.98
N ARG A 60 13.54 -21.09 13.62
CA ARG A 60 14.31 -22.24 13.11
C ARG A 60 13.40 -23.46 12.93
N ARG A 61 12.62 -23.82 13.95
CA ARG A 61 11.67 -24.95 13.90
C ARG A 61 10.62 -24.76 12.80
N LEU A 62 10.05 -23.56 12.72
CA LEU A 62 9.10 -23.15 11.67
C LEU A 62 9.69 -23.30 10.26
N SER A 63 10.92 -22.85 10.04
CA SER A 63 11.61 -22.98 8.75
C SER A 63 11.96 -24.43 8.39
N ALA A 64 12.19 -25.27 9.40
CA ALA A 64 12.46 -26.69 9.25
C ALA A 64 11.18 -27.53 9.06
N GLY A 65 10.00 -26.92 9.01
CA GLY A 65 8.72 -27.60 8.88
C GLY A 65 8.31 -28.41 10.12
N GLN A 66 8.96 -28.17 11.26
CA GLN A 66 8.62 -28.84 12.51
C GLN A 66 7.30 -28.28 13.05
N SER A 67 6.54 -29.13 13.76
CA SER A 67 5.36 -28.67 14.48
C SER A 67 5.76 -27.70 15.59
N VAL A 68 5.07 -26.57 15.66
CA VAL A 68 5.25 -25.50 16.64
C VAL A 68 3.86 -25.12 17.14
N SER A 69 3.72 -24.95 18.46
CA SER A 69 2.42 -24.64 19.05
C SER A 69 1.94 -23.24 18.61
N PRO A 70 0.63 -23.01 18.47
CA PRO A 70 0.10 -21.67 18.19
C PRO A 70 0.53 -20.62 19.23
N GLU A 71 0.70 -21.01 20.49
CA GLU A 71 1.15 -20.14 21.58
C GLU A 71 2.57 -19.61 21.33
N ASP A 72 3.47 -20.46 20.82
CA ASP A 72 4.85 -20.09 20.52
C ASP A 72 4.98 -19.21 19.27
N ILE A 73 4.07 -19.38 18.31
CA ILE A 73 4.08 -18.64 17.04
C ILE A 73 3.47 -17.24 17.20
N ARG A 74 2.50 -17.09 18.13
CA ARG A 74 1.71 -15.87 18.28
C ARG A 74 2.54 -14.60 18.52
N PRO A 75 3.54 -14.56 19.41
CA PRO A 75 4.37 -13.36 19.59
C PRO A 75 5.11 -12.93 18.32
N LEU A 76 5.57 -13.89 17.52
CA LEU A 76 6.21 -13.62 16.23
C LEU A 76 5.22 -13.04 15.22
N ALA A 77 4.01 -13.60 15.16
CA ALA A 77 2.95 -13.08 14.29
C ALA A 77 2.51 -11.67 14.71
N ASP A 78 2.33 -11.44 16.01
CA ASP A 78 1.92 -10.16 16.59
C ASP A 78 2.98 -9.07 16.38
N SER A 79 4.27 -9.43 16.30
CA SER A 79 5.36 -8.52 15.92
C SER A 79 5.47 -8.25 14.41
N GLY A 80 4.59 -8.85 13.59
CA GLY A 80 4.54 -8.63 12.15
C GLY A 80 5.36 -9.61 11.31
N ASP A 81 5.88 -10.70 11.89
CA ASP A 81 6.53 -11.75 11.11
C ASP A 81 5.50 -12.45 10.21
N GLY A 82 5.52 -12.11 8.91
CA GLY A 82 4.54 -12.62 7.96
C GLY A 82 4.53 -14.14 7.82
N PHE A 83 5.67 -14.82 8.00
CA PHE A 83 5.70 -16.28 7.92
C PHE A 83 5.04 -16.91 9.15
N ALA A 84 5.36 -16.39 10.34
CA ALA A 84 4.70 -16.80 11.58
C ALA A 84 3.19 -16.53 11.50
N ALA A 85 2.78 -15.35 11.05
CA ALA A 85 1.38 -14.98 10.88
C ALA A 85 0.64 -15.91 9.91
N LEU A 86 1.24 -16.26 8.77
CA LEU A 86 0.63 -17.20 7.82
C LEU A 86 0.44 -18.59 8.45
N ARG A 87 1.47 -19.10 9.15
CA ARG A 87 1.40 -20.40 9.82
C ARG A 87 0.36 -20.43 10.93
N LEU A 88 0.30 -19.36 11.72
CA LEU A 88 -0.70 -19.23 12.77
C LEU A 88 -2.11 -19.15 12.20
N ALA A 89 -2.34 -18.36 11.14
CA ALA A 89 -3.63 -18.29 10.47
C ALA A 89 -4.11 -19.67 9.97
N GLN A 90 -3.23 -20.43 9.33
CA GLN A 90 -3.53 -21.79 8.87
C GLN A 90 -3.86 -22.73 10.04
N SER A 91 -3.10 -22.67 11.13
CA SER A 91 -3.37 -23.49 12.32
C SER A 91 -4.71 -23.14 12.97
N LEU A 92 -5.04 -21.85 13.06
CA LEU A 92 -6.31 -21.36 13.61
C LEU A 92 -7.49 -21.77 12.71
N GLU A 93 -7.30 -21.74 11.39
CA GLU A 93 -8.31 -22.21 10.44
C GLU A 93 -8.59 -23.72 10.61
N GLN A 94 -7.55 -24.52 10.81
CA GLN A 94 -7.67 -25.96 11.09
C GLN A 94 -8.33 -26.26 12.44
N SER A 95 -8.08 -25.44 13.46
CA SER A 95 -8.69 -25.61 14.78
C SER A 95 -10.12 -25.08 14.87
N GLY A 96 -10.67 -24.52 13.78
CA GLY A 96 -12.02 -23.94 13.77
C GLY A 96 -12.14 -22.62 14.54
N ALA A 97 -11.07 -21.85 14.64
CA ALA A 97 -11.10 -20.52 15.26
C ALA A 97 -12.05 -19.55 14.52
N SER A 98 -12.36 -18.44 15.18
CA SER A 98 -13.25 -17.42 14.62
C SER A 98 -12.71 -16.86 13.29
N ALA A 99 -13.61 -16.52 12.35
CA ALA A 99 -13.21 -15.91 11.09
C ALA A 99 -12.40 -14.62 11.30
N SER A 100 -12.73 -13.86 12.37
CA SER A 100 -12.02 -12.65 12.78
C SER A 100 -10.55 -12.91 13.12
N ASP A 101 -10.27 -13.92 13.96
CA ASP A 101 -8.89 -14.24 14.37
C ASP A 101 -8.06 -14.72 13.19
N VAL A 102 -8.65 -15.60 12.37
CA VAL A 102 -7.99 -16.13 11.18
C VAL A 102 -7.73 -15.01 10.16
N ALA A 103 -8.70 -14.11 9.94
CA ALA A 103 -8.56 -12.95 9.06
C ALA A 103 -7.47 -12.00 9.54
N HIS A 104 -7.38 -11.74 10.84
CA HIS A 104 -6.36 -10.87 11.42
C HIS A 104 -4.94 -11.33 11.04
N TYR A 105 -4.64 -12.62 11.24
CA TYR A 105 -3.31 -13.15 10.95
C TYR A 105 -3.04 -13.30 9.45
N TYR A 106 -4.05 -13.61 8.63
CA TYR A 106 -3.88 -13.54 7.17
C TYR A 106 -3.61 -12.11 6.70
N ALA A 107 -4.23 -11.09 7.29
CA ALA A 107 -3.97 -9.69 6.95
C ALA A 107 -2.54 -9.26 7.30
N ILE A 108 -1.99 -9.68 8.47
CA ILE A 108 -0.58 -9.47 8.80
C ILE A 108 0.33 -10.13 7.75
N ALA A 109 0.06 -11.40 7.42
CA ALA A 109 0.84 -12.14 6.43
C ALA A 109 0.78 -11.50 5.03
N ALA A 110 -0.39 -11.04 4.59
CA ALA A 110 -0.58 -10.38 3.31
C ALA A 110 0.13 -9.02 3.26
N ALA A 111 0.04 -8.22 4.33
CA ALA A 111 0.78 -6.96 4.45
C ALA A 111 2.30 -7.15 4.39
N ALA A 112 2.80 -8.29 4.88
CA ALA A 112 4.19 -8.71 4.79
C ALA A 112 4.56 -9.39 3.44
N GLY A 113 3.67 -9.36 2.45
CA GLY A 113 3.92 -9.86 1.09
C GLY A 113 3.95 -11.39 0.97
N LYS A 114 3.33 -12.13 1.89
CA LYS A 114 3.30 -13.59 1.81
C LYS A 114 2.29 -14.06 0.77
N GLY A 115 2.80 -14.74 -0.26
CA GLY A 115 2.00 -15.30 -1.35
C GLY A 115 0.86 -16.19 -0.83
N GLY A 116 -0.33 -16.02 -1.39
CA GLY A 116 -1.53 -16.76 -0.99
C GLY A 116 -2.24 -16.22 0.26
N ALA A 117 -1.61 -15.36 1.06
CA ALA A 117 -2.23 -14.82 2.27
C ALA A 117 -3.46 -13.95 1.98
N THR A 118 -3.44 -13.14 0.90
CA THR A 118 -4.61 -12.33 0.51
C THR A 118 -5.83 -13.21 0.17
N TYR A 119 -5.63 -14.36 -0.48
CA TYR A 119 -6.72 -15.31 -0.73
C TYR A 119 -7.29 -15.89 0.58
N GLY A 120 -6.41 -16.23 1.54
CA GLY A 120 -6.80 -16.66 2.88
C GLY A 120 -7.62 -15.60 3.60
N LEU A 121 -7.14 -14.35 3.58
CA LEU A 121 -7.82 -13.19 4.13
C LEU A 121 -9.22 -13.03 3.54
N VAL A 122 -9.33 -12.84 2.22
CA VAL A 122 -10.61 -12.62 1.55
C VAL A 122 -11.60 -13.77 1.78
N ARG A 123 -11.12 -15.02 1.82
CA ARG A 123 -11.94 -16.17 2.17
C ARG A 123 -12.57 -16.00 3.56
N GLN A 124 -11.80 -15.59 4.56
CA GLN A 124 -12.33 -15.35 5.91
C GLN A 124 -13.29 -14.15 5.95
N LEU A 125 -13.00 -13.08 5.21
CA LEU A 125 -13.86 -11.89 5.17
C LEU A 125 -15.21 -12.13 4.50
N ARG A 126 -15.37 -13.23 3.76
CA ARG A 126 -16.64 -13.68 3.20
C ARG A 126 -17.37 -14.70 4.09
N ARG A 127 -16.76 -15.15 5.20
CA ARG A 127 -17.42 -16.11 6.10
C ARG A 127 -18.49 -15.40 6.94
N PRO A 128 -19.63 -16.05 7.20
CA PRO A 128 -20.62 -15.55 8.14
C PRO A 128 -20.01 -15.29 9.54
N GLY A 129 -20.45 -14.22 10.19
CA GLY A 129 -20.02 -13.87 11.54
C GLY A 129 -18.72 -13.08 11.61
N ILE A 130 -18.08 -12.76 10.48
CA ILE A 130 -16.95 -11.82 10.46
C ILE A 130 -17.38 -10.42 10.92
N GLU A 131 -18.63 -10.03 10.64
CA GLU A 131 -19.27 -8.79 11.05
C GLU A 131 -19.41 -8.66 12.57
N ASN A 132 -19.33 -9.77 13.32
CA ASN A 132 -19.34 -9.78 14.78
C ASN A 132 -17.96 -9.48 15.38
N ALA A 133 -16.91 -9.36 14.56
CA ALA A 133 -15.62 -8.89 15.03
C ALA A 133 -15.75 -7.47 15.62
N GLY A 134 -14.96 -7.18 16.66
CA GLY A 134 -14.96 -5.86 17.27
C GLY A 134 -14.67 -4.76 16.25
N LYS A 135 -15.28 -3.57 16.40
CA LYS A 135 -15.18 -2.46 15.45
C LYS A 135 -13.72 -2.13 15.09
N ASP A 136 -12.85 -1.99 16.09
CA ASP A 136 -11.43 -1.68 15.88
C ASP A 136 -10.72 -2.78 15.07
N ARG A 137 -11.12 -4.03 15.26
CA ARG A 137 -10.56 -5.16 14.51
C ARG A 137 -10.96 -5.06 13.04
N LEU A 138 -12.24 -4.84 12.76
CA LEU A 138 -12.74 -4.69 11.38
C LEU A 138 -12.14 -3.47 10.70
N THR A 139 -12.04 -2.32 11.39
CA THR A 139 -11.43 -1.11 10.83
C THR A 139 -9.96 -1.35 10.45
N TRP A 140 -9.18 -2.02 11.31
CA TRP A 140 -7.79 -2.33 10.98
C TRP A 140 -7.66 -3.29 9.79
N ILE A 141 -8.52 -4.32 9.73
CA ILE A 141 -8.57 -5.27 8.61
C ILE A 141 -8.97 -4.56 7.31
N GLU A 142 -9.98 -3.69 7.36
CA GLU A 142 -10.44 -2.88 6.23
C GLU A 142 -9.29 -2.04 5.68
N GLN A 143 -8.62 -1.26 6.55
CA GLN A 143 -7.49 -0.41 6.17
C GLN A 143 -6.35 -1.21 5.54
N THR A 144 -6.02 -2.36 6.13
CA THR A 144 -4.96 -3.24 5.62
C THR A 144 -5.32 -3.78 4.24
N THR A 145 -6.56 -4.26 4.06
CA THR A 145 -7.05 -4.81 2.79
C THR A 145 -7.14 -3.74 1.71
N ASN A 146 -7.62 -2.54 2.05
CA ASN A 146 -7.62 -1.39 1.17
C ASN A 146 -6.18 -0.99 0.76
N GLY A 147 -5.24 -1.00 1.70
CA GLY A 147 -3.83 -0.77 1.40
C GLY A 147 -3.23 -1.77 0.41
N LEU A 148 -3.63 -3.06 0.49
CA LEU A 148 -3.25 -4.09 -0.48
C LEU A 148 -3.86 -3.82 -1.85
N ALA A 149 -5.17 -3.50 -1.90
CA ALA A 149 -5.86 -3.15 -3.13
C ALA A 149 -5.18 -1.99 -3.88
N ARG A 150 -4.85 -0.93 -3.14
CA ARG A 150 -4.16 0.26 -3.67
C ARG A 150 -2.73 -0.01 -4.17
N LYS A 151 -2.08 -1.04 -3.63
CA LYS A 151 -0.77 -1.54 -4.12
C LYS A 151 -0.89 -2.46 -5.34
N GLY A 152 -2.11 -2.65 -5.85
CA GLY A 152 -2.38 -3.46 -7.04
C GLY A 152 -2.56 -4.95 -6.75
N ASP A 153 -2.81 -5.37 -5.50
CA ASP A 153 -3.24 -6.75 -5.24
C ASP A 153 -4.63 -6.95 -5.84
N PRO A 154 -4.78 -7.78 -6.89
CA PRO A 154 -6.03 -7.90 -7.63
C PRO A 154 -7.13 -8.60 -6.80
N VAL A 155 -6.76 -9.46 -5.87
CA VAL A 155 -7.70 -10.18 -5.00
C VAL A 155 -8.27 -9.23 -3.96
N ALA A 156 -7.41 -8.39 -3.36
CA ALA A 156 -7.85 -7.35 -2.43
C ALA A 156 -8.70 -6.29 -3.14
N ALA A 157 -8.29 -5.81 -4.32
CA ALA A 157 -9.05 -4.83 -5.09
C ALA A 157 -10.46 -5.34 -5.47
N ALA A 158 -10.55 -6.57 -6.00
CA ALA A 158 -11.84 -7.17 -6.34
C ALA A 158 -12.74 -7.32 -5.10
N PHE A 159 -12.17 -7.76 -3.97
CA PHE A 159 -12.93 -7.90 -2.73
C PHE A 159 -13.39 -6.55 -2.18
N MET A 160 -12.54 -5.51 -2.16
CA MET A 160 -12.92 -4.21 -1.63
C MET A 160 -14.03 -3.53 -2.46
N ALA A 161 -14.00 -3.67 -3.78
CA ALA A 161 -15.07 -3.19 -4.67
C ALA A 161 -16.41 -3.88 -4.37
N GLU A 162 -16.40 -5.20 -4.14
CA GLU A 162 -17.59 -5.95 -3.72
C GLU A 162 -18.05 -5.55 -2.31
N ALA A 163 -17.11 -5.39 -1.38
CA ALA A 163 -17.39 -5.12 0.03
C ALA A 163 -18.07 -3.76 0.23
N TYR A 164 -17.58 -2.72 -0.43
CA TYR A 164 -18.20 -1.39 -0.33
C TYR A 164 -19.54 -1.30 -1.06
N ARG A 165 -19.75 -2.08 -2.11
CA ARG A 165 -21.03 -2.15 -2.82
C ARG A 165 -22.10 -2.93 -2.07
N SER A 166 -21.73 -4.05 -1.45
CA SER A 166 -22.65 -4.90 -0.68
C SER A 166 -22.83 -4.46 0.77
N GLY A 167 -21.96 -3.57 1.24
CA GLY A 167 -21.84 -3.14 2.61
C GLY A 167 -21.32 -4.20 3.59
N LYS A 168 -20.85 -5.35 3.11
CA LYS A 168 -20.31 -6.43 3.96
C LYS A 168 -18.83 -6.65 3.71
N PRO A 169 -18.01 -6.83 4.75
CA PRO A 169 -18.34 -6.78 6.18
C PRO A 169 -18.17 -5.37 6.80
N PHE A 170 -17.81 -4.36 6.01
CA PHE A 170 -17.34 -3.06 6.54
C PHE A 170 -18.39 -1.95 6.60
N GLY A 171 -19.63 -2.23 6.20
CA GLY A 171 -20.64 -1.22 5.92
C GLY A 171 -20.53 -0.69 4.50
N GLU A 172 -21.66 -0.22 3.97
CA GLU A 172 -21.70 0.45 2.68
C GLU A 172 -21.07 1.84 2.81
N ASN A 173 -20.26 2.21 1.84
CA ASN A 173 -19.63 3.53 1.84
C ASN A 173 -19.30 3.97 0.41
N ARG A 174 -20.16 4.82 -0.15
CA ARG A 174 -20.01 5.37 -1.50
C ARG A 174 -18.67 6.08 -1.67
N ASP A 175 -18.30 6.96 -0.75
CA ASP A 175 -17.09 7.79 -0.86
C ASP A 175 -15.81 6.95 -0.85
N LYS A 176 -15.73 5.94 0.03
CA LYS A 176 -14.61 5.00 0.06
C LYS A 176 -14.56 4.15 -1.21
N SER A 177 -15.71 3.72 -1.71
CA SER A 177 -15.81 2.99 -2.98
C SER A 177 -15.27 3.82 -4.13
N LEU A 178 -15.80 5.05 -4.29
CA LEU A 178 -15.41 5.97 -5.35
C LEU A 178 -13.93 6.33 -5.25
N SER A 179 -13.43 6.62 -4.04
CA SER A 179 -12.00 6.91 -3.81
C SER A 179 -11.10 5.75 -4.25
N LEU A 180 -11.44 4.51 -3.91
CA LEU A 180 -10.65 3.34 -4.31
C LEU A 180 -10.73 3.10 -5.82
N GLN A 181 -11.93 3.16 -6.39
CA GLN A 181 -12.14 2.91 -7.82
C GLN A 181 -11.42 3.95 -8.69
N THR A 182 -11.51 5.23 -8.33
CA THR A 182 -10.80 6.32 -9.02
C THR A 182 -9.29 6.11 -8.95
N GLN A 183 -8.74 5.77 -7.79
CA GLN A 183 -7.30 5.50 -7.68
C GLN A 183 -6.84 4.29 -8.50
N LEU A 184 -7.65 3.24 -8.56
CA LEU A 184 -7.36 2.08 -9.41
C LEU A 184 -7.45 2.45 -10.90
N ALA A 185 -8.41 3.30 -11.27
CA ALA A 185 -8.58 3.81 -12.63
C ALA A 185 -7.40 4.67 -13.06
N GLU A 186 -6.88 5.54 -12.18
CA GLU A 186 -5.64 6.30 -12.41
C GLU A 186 -4.43 5.39 -12.68
N GLY A 187 -4.43 4.17 -12.10
CA GLY A 187 -3.47 3.11 -12.39
C GLY A 187 -3.73 2.33 -13.69
N GLY A 188 -4.69 2.75 -14.52
CA GLY A 188 -5.07 2.11 -15.79
C GLY A 188 -6.10 0.99 -15.67
N ASN A 189 -6.72 0.78 -14.51
CA ASN A 189 -7.75 -0.26 -14.35
C ASN A 189 -9.09 0.20 -14.94
N ALA A 190 -9.36 -0.20 -16.18
CA ALA A 190 -10.58 0.17 -16.90
C ALA A 190 -11.88 -0.37 -16.27
N ASN A 191 -11.84 -1.50 -15.56
CA ASN A 191 -13.03 -2.00 -14.85
C ASN A 191 -13.33 -1.14 -13.63
N ALA A 192 -12.29 -0.72 -12.89
CA ALA A 192 -12.47 0.23 -11.80
C ALA A 192 -12.98 1.59 -12.29
N ALA A 193 -12.55 2.03 -13.48
CA ALA A 193 -13.08 3.23 -14.11
C ALA A 193 -14.60 3.12 -14.37
N LEU A 194 -15.08 2.00 -14.94
CA LEU A 194 -16.52 1.76 -15.13
C LEU A 194 -17.30 1.71 -13.82
N ASP A 195 -16.73 1.07 -12.80
CA ASP A 195 -17.34 1.00 -11.48
C ASP A 195 -17.46 2.42 -10.88
N ALA A 196 -16.42 3.26 -10.98
CA ALA A 196 -16.46 4.66 -10.53
C ALA A 196 -17.49 5.50 -11.31
N ILE A 197 -17.56 5.35 -12.64
CA ILE A 197 -18.58 6.03 -13.46
C ILE A 197 -19.98 5.64 -12.99
N THR A 198 -20.22 4.35 -12.72
CA THR A 198 -21.50 3.86 -12.25
C THR A 198 -21.85 4.45 -10.87
N THR A 199 -20.87 4.56 -9.98
CA THR A 199 -21.05 5.18 -8.65
C THR A 199 -21.29 6.69 -8.72
N LEU A 200 -20.68 7.40 -9.66
CA LEU A 200 -20.93 8.82 -9.90
C LEU A 200 -22.34 9.04 -10.44
N LEU A 201 -22.74 8.25 -11.44
CA LEU A 201 -24.02 8.39 -12.14
C LEU A 201 -25.21 7.67 -11.46
N SER A 202 -25.01 7.09 -10.28
CA SER A 202 -26.10 6.48 -9.51
C SER A 202 -26.99 7.51 -8.82
N GLU A 203 -26.47 8.72 -8.61
CA GLU A 203 -27.26 9.83 -8.08
C GLU A 203 -28.27 10.32 -9.14
N PRO A 204 -29.51 10.68 -8.74
CA PRO A 204 -30.52 11.17 -9.67
C PRO A 204 -30.11 12.45 -10.42
N ASP A 205 -29.29 13.30 -9.78
CA ASP A 205 -28.83 14.58 -10.31
C ASP A 205 -27.34 14.79 -9.95
N PRO A 206 -26.42 14.15 -10.69
CA PRO A 206 -24.99 14.27 -10.43
C PRO A 206 -24.52 15.70 -10.67
N SER A 207 -23.67 16.19 -9.77
CA SER A 207 -23.08 17.54 -9.91
C SER A 207 -22.24 17.67 -11.19
N ARG A 208 -22.02 18.90 -11.63
CA ARG A 208 -21.16 19.18 -12.79
C ARG A 208 -19.76 18.58 -12.60
N GLU A 209 -19.20 18.69 -11.40
CA GLU A 209 -17.90 18.11 -11.04
C GLU A 209 -17.90 16.58 -11.16
N GLU A 210 -18.96 15.91 -10.71
CA GLU A 210 -19.11 14.45 -10.85
C GLU A 210 -19.24 14.02 -12.31
N LEU A 211 -19.95 14.79 -13.13
CA LEU A 211 -20.08 14.55 -14.57
C LEU A 211 -18.74 14.76 -15.31
N GLU A 212 -17.99 15.81 -14.98
CA GLU A 212 -16.64 16.06 -15.51
C GLU A 212 -15.68 14.93 -15.11
N GLN A 213 -15.75 14.47 -13.86
CA GLN A 213 -14.98 13.32 -13.39
C GLN A 213 -15.36 12.03 -14.13
N ALA A 214 -16.67 11.80 -14.37
CA ALA A 214 -17.14 10.65 -15.13
C ALA A 214 -16.62 10.66 -16.57
N LEU A 215 -16.53 11.82 -17.23
CA LEU A 215 -15.91 11.93 -18.56
C LEU A 215 -14.43 11.53 -18.56
N SER A 216 -13.66 12.01 -17.58
CA SER A 216 -12.25 11.63 -17.44
C SER A 216 -12.08 10.12 -17.29
N LEU A 217 -12.92 9.49 -16.46
CA LEU A 217 -12.91 8.03 -16.26
C LEU A 217 -13.37 7.27 -17.51
N ILE A 218 -14.27 7.83 -18.32
CA ILE A 218 -14.68 7.26 -19.61
C ILE A 218 -13.46 7.17 -20.54
N ASP A 219 -12.64 8.22 -20.60
CA ASP A 219 -11.44 8.21 -21.42
C ASP A 219 -10.45 7.11 -20.95
N VAL A 220 -10.25 6.96 -19.64
CA VAL A 220 -9.47 5.83 -19.08
C VAL A 220 -10.02 4.47 -19.51
N ALA A 221 -11.33 4.27 -19.45
CA ALA A 221 -11.98 3.03 -19.85
C ALA A 221 -11.86 2.75 -21.36
N LEU A 222 -11.92 3.80 -22.20
CA LEU A 222 -11.74 3.71 -23.65
C LEU A 222 -10.31 3.38 -24.05
N GLU A 223 -9.33 3.90 -23.32
CA GLU A 223 -7.91 3.63 -23.57
C GLU A 223 -7.54 2.20 -23.14
N ASN A 224 -7.84 1.85 -21.88
CA ASN A 224 -7.31 0.66 -21.22
C ASN A 224 -8.27 -0.55 -21.19
N GLY A 225 -9.53 -0.36 -21.61
CA GLY A 225 -10.57 -1.39 -21.52
C GLY A 225 -10.44 -2.54 -22.52
N ASN A 226 -11.11 -3.66 -22.21
CA ASN A 226 -11.42 -4.67 -23.22
C ASN A 226 -12.61 -4.21 -24.09
N LEU A 227 -12.98 -4.98 -25.12
CA LEU A 227 -14.08 -4.62 -26.03
C LEU A 227 -15.38 -4.29 -25.28
N SER A 228 -15.78 -5.11 -24.30
CA SER A 228 -16.99 -4.89 -23.51
C SER A 228 -16.91 -3.56 -22.74
N THR A 229 -15.78 -3.32 -22.06
CA THR A 229 -15.55 -2.09 -21.31
C THR A 229 -15.61 -0.85 -22.22
N LYS A 230 -14.96 -0.90 -23.37
CA LYS A 230 -14.95 0.20 -24.34
C LYS A 230 -16.34 0.46 -24.91
N THR A 231 -17.10 -0.58 -25.28
CA THR A 231 -18.47 -0.44 -25.77
C THR A 231 -19.38 0.21 -24.72
N THR A 232 -19.29 -0.21 -23.46
CA THR A 232 -20.05 0.42 -22.36
C THR A 232 -19.66 1.90 -22.21
N ALA A 233 -18.38 2.21 -22.19
CA ALA A 233 -17.90 3.59 -22.08
C ALA A 233 -18.34 4.47 -23.27
N GLN A 234 -18.31 3.93 -24.50
CA GLN A 234 -18.80 4.62 -25.71
C GLN A 234 -20.30 4.95 -25.62
N ASN A 235 -21.10 4.05 -25.05
CA ASN A 235 -22.54 4.27 -24.87
C ASN A 235 -22.85 5.31 -23.76
N LEU A 236 -22.00 5.37 -22.72
CA LEU A 236 -22.17 6.32 -21.62
C LEU A 236 -21.75 7.74 -22.00
N ARG A 237 -20.69 7.90 -22.78
CA ARG A 237 -20.12 9.20 -23.15
C ARG A 237 -21.14 10.23 -23.65
N PRO A 238 -21.99 9.96 -24.66
CA PRO A 238 -22.93 10.96 -25.15
C PRO A 238 -23.96 11.37 -24.08
N ARG A 239 -24.33 10.47 -23.16
CA ARG A 239 -25.27 10.78 -22.07
C ARG A 239 -24.65 11.76 -21.07
N VAL A 240 -23.39 11.53 -20.70
CA VAL A 240 -22.67 12.42 -19.77
C VAL A 240 -22.41 13.79 -20.41
N VAL A 241 -22.04 13.82 -21.70
CA VAL A 241 -21.86 15.08 -22.45
C VAL A 241 -23.15 15.88 -22.54
N ALA A 242 -24.29 15.21 -22.78
CA ALA A 242 -25.59 15.88 -22.81
C ALA A 242 -25.94 16.49 -21.45
N ALA A 243 -25.79 15.73 -20.35
CA ALA A 243 -26.06 16.21 -19.00
C ALA A 243 -25.19 17.44 -18.61
N LEU A 244 -23.94 17.51 -19.07
CA LEU A 244 -23.07 18.68 -18.85
C LEU A 244 -23.48 19.92 -19.65
N SER A 245 -24.22 19.73 -20.74
CA SER A 245 -24.65 20.81 -21.63
C SER A 245 -26.00 21.41 -21.21
N GLU A 246 -26.72 20.74 -20.32
CA GLU A 246 -27.95 21.27 -19.71
C GLU A 246 -27.53 22.28 -18.63
N GLU A 247 -27.74 23.58 -18.88
CA GLU A 247 -27.47 24.61 -17.87
C GLU A 247 -28.41 24.43 -16.67
N PRO A 248 -27.91 24.52 -15.43
CA PRO A 248 -28.77 24.50 -14.26
C PRO A 248 -29.67 25.72 -14.34
N VAL A 249 -30.97 25.49 -14.48
CA VAL A 249 -31.98 26.54 -14.39
C VAL A 249 -31.97 27.03 -12.94
N GLU A 250 -31.22 28.09 -12.64
CA GLU A 250 -31.31 28.78 -11.36
C GLU A 250 -32.77 29.22 -11.15
N GLY A 251 -33.43 28.61 -10.17
CA GLY A 251 -34.78 28.95 -9.71
C GLY A 251 -34.75 29.78 -8.44
#